data_AF-A0A9W6YLQ6-F1
#
_entry.id   AF-A0A9W6YLQ6-F1
#
_cell.length_a   1.000
_cell.length_b   1.000
_cell.length_c   1.000
_cell.angle_alpha   90.00
_cell.angle_beta   90.00
_cell.angle_gamma   90.00
#
_symmetry.space_group_name_H-M   'P 1'
#
loop_
_entity.id
_entity.type
_entity.pdbx_description
1 polymer ?
#
loop_
_entity_poly.entity_id
_entity_poly.type
_entity_poly.pdbx_seq_one_letter_code
_entity_poly.pdbx_strand_id
1 'polypeptide(L)'
;MEDRLEYPAALALAGEDKCLHTSFPLDDLTIMLLSMMHWHRLDSAPWTKYVPRWYFTVASVALEGLRRARTHILEWRVTPGPSLDDGEIDLLESEDDA
;
A
#
# COMPACT_ATOMS: atom_id res chain seq x y z
N MET A 1 -18.39 2.16 14.41
CA MET A 1 -18.68 0.79 13.97
C MET A 1 -17.69 0.54 12.85
N GLU A 2 -16.50 0.02 13.21
CA GLU A 2 -15.47 -0.30 12.22
C GLU A 2 -15.91 -1.59 11.51
N ASP A 3 -16.60 -1.45 10.37
CA ASP A 3 -16.86 -2.58 9.47
C ASP A 3 -15.57 -2.93 8.73
N ARG A 4 -14.60 -3.47 9.48
CA ARG A 4 -13.41 -4.06 8.87
C ARG A 4 -13.83 -5.40 8.27
N LEU A 5 -13.77 -5.48 6.95
CA LEU A 5 -13.94 -6.73 6.22
C LEU A 5 -13.04 -7.80 6.83
N GLU A 6 -13.63 -8.94 7.20
CA GLU A 6 -12.86 -10.09 7.64
C GLU A 6 -11.91 -10.54 6.53
N TYR A 7 -10.71 -11.00 6.90
CA TYR A 7 -9.66 -11.38 5.95
C TYR A 7 -10.14 -12.32 4.81
N PRO A 8 -10.97 -13.35 5.05
CA PRO A 8 -11.47 -14.21 3.97
C PRO A 8 -12.38 -13.46 2.99
N ALA A 9 -13.23 -12.56 3.48
CA ALA A 9 -14.08 -11.73 2.64
C ALA A 9 -13.25 -10.74 1.83
N ALA A 10 -12.26 -10.11 2.46
CA ALA A 10 -11.31 -9.24 1.77
C ALA A 10 -10.54 -9.97 0.66
N LEU A 11 -10.14 -11.21 0.91
CA LEU A 11 -9.43 -12.05 -0.06
C LEU A 11 -10.34 -12.46 -1.23
N ALA A 12 -11.60 -12.80 -0.96
CA ALA A 12 -12.58 -13.09 -2.01
C ALA A 12 -12.79 -11.88 -2.94
N LEU A 13 -12.95 -10.69 -2.35
CA LEU A 13 -13.04 -9.44 -3.10
C LEU A 13 -11.75 -9.16 -3.91
N ALA A 14 -10.58 -9.46 -3.33
CA ALA A 14 -9.28 -9.38 -4.00
C ALA A 14 -9.04 -10.42 -5.10
N GLY A 15 -9.90 -11.44 -5.21
CA GLY A 15 -9.89 -12.37 -6.34
C GLY A 15 -10.69 -11.88 -7.54
N GLU A 16 -11.55 -10.88 -7.35
CA GLU A 16 -12.44 -10.39 -8.40
C GLU A 16 -11.80 -9.31 -9.27
N ASP A 17 -12.20 -9.25 -10.53
CA ASP A 17 -11.77 -8.21 -11.48
C ASP A 17 -12.60 -6.93 -11.33
N LYS A 18 -12.50 -6.27 -10.17
CA LYS A 18 -13.30 -5.08 -9.84
C LYS A 18 -12.50 -3.97 -9.15
N CYS A 19 -13.06 -2.76 -9.12
CA CYS A 19 -12.48 -1.61 -8.44
C CYS A 19 -12.54 -1.78 -6.91
N LEU A 20 -11.45 -2.21 -6.29
CA LEU A 20 -11.37 -2.39 -4.83
C LEU A 20 -11.03 -1.12 -4.06
N HIS A 21 -10.52 -0.08 -4.73
CA HIS A 21 -10.14 1.17 -4.05
C HIS A 21 -11.33 1.93 -3.43
N THR A 22 -12.57 1.61 -3.83
CA THR A 22 -13.80 2.13 -3.22
C THR A 22 -14.37 1.23 -2.13
N SER A 23 -13.93 -0.03 -2.09
CA SER A 23 -14.46 -1.07 -1.17
C SER A 23 -13.63 -1.22 0.10
N PHE A 24 -12.38 -0.75 0.08
CA PHE A 24 -11.47 -0.83 1.21
C PHE A 24 -11.08 0.56 1.73
N PRO A 25 -10.89 0.71 3.05
CA PRO A 25 -10.18 1.85 3.61
C PRO A 25 -8.77 1.99 3.00
N LEU A 26 -8.28 3.23 2.95
CA LEU A 26 -6.95 3.56 2.42
C LEU A 26 -5.85 2.68 3.06
N ASP A 27 -5.84 2.59 4.38
CA ASP A 27 -4.81 1.86 5.12
C ASP A 27 -4.83 0.37 4.79
N ASP A 28 -6.02 -0.23 4.79
CA ASP A 28 -6.16 -1.67 4.51
C ASP A 28 -5.77 -1.99 3.06
N LEU A 29 -6.16 -1.16 2.07
CA LEU A 29 -5.73 -1.35 0.68
C LEU A 29 -4.22 -1.20 0.52
N THR A 30 -3.62 -0.23 1.20
CA THR A 30 -2.17 0.01 1.18
C THR A 30 -1.41 -1.17 1.77
N ILE A 31 -1.90 -1.76 2.87
CA ILE A 31 -1.31 -2.96 3.47
C ILE A 31 -1.42 -4.17 2.53
N MET A 32 -2.56 -4.32 1.84
CA MET A 32 -2.73 -5.37 0.84
C MET A 32 -1.71 -5.22 -0.29
N LEU A 33 -1.56 -4.02 -0.86
CA LEU A 33 -0.57 -3.74 -1.90
C LEU A 33 0.87 -3.98 -1.42
N LEU A 34 1.21 -3.47 -0.23
CA LEU A 34 2.52 -3.67 0.38
C LEU A 34 2.85 -5.16 0.54
N SER A 35 1.88 -5.95 1.02
CA SER A 35 2.04 -7.40 1.16
C SER A 35 2.27 -8.04 -0.21
N MET A 36 1.47 -7.69 -1.21
CA MET A 36 1.65 -8.23 -2.56
C MET A 36 2.99 -7.83 -3.19
N MET A 37 3.48 -6.61 -2.96
CA MET A 37 4.81 -6.16 -3.40
C MET A 37 5.94 -6.93 -2.69
N HIS A 38 5.81 -7.15 -1.38
CA HIS A 38 6.76 -7.94 -0.60
C HIS A 38 6.91 -9.37 -1.13
N TRP A 39 5.79 -9.99 -1.53
CA TRP A 39 5.76 -11.33 -2.09
C TRP A 39 5.94 -11.40 -3.61
N HIS A 40 6.15 -10.28 -4.31
CA HIS A 40 6.20 -10.19 -5.78
C HIS A 40 4.96 -10.77 -6.48
N ARG A 41 3.76 -10.51 -5.92
CA ARG A 41 2.47 -11.02 -6.39
C ARG A 41 1.56 -9.94 -6.96
N LEU A 42 2.08 -8.74 -7.22
CA LEU A 42 1.27 -7.62 -7.70
C LEU A 42 0.50 -7.97 -9.00
N ASP A 43 1.17 -8.63 -9.94
CA ASP A 43 0.58 -9.07 -11.21
C ASP A 43 -0.42 -10.23 -11.06
N SER A 44 -0.50 -10.85 -9.88
CA SER A 44 -1.43 -11.96 -9.61
C SER A 44 -2.85 -11.49 -9.33
N ALA A 45 -3.07 -10.19 -9.09
CA ALA A 45 -4.38 -9.64 -8.72
C ALA A 45 -4.97 -8.78 -9.84
N PRO A 46 -6.11 -9.18 -10.43
CA PRO A 46 -6.70 -8.47 -11.57
C PRO A 46 -7.19 -7.06 -11.20
N TRP A 47 -7.60 -6.81 -9.95
CA TRP A 47 -8.05 -5.50 -9.48
C TRP A 47 -6.97 -4.42 -9.42
N THR A 48 -5.68 -4.79 -9.43
CA THR A 48 -4.57 -3.84 -9.28
C THR A 48 -4.52 -2.81 -10.41
N LYS A 49 -4.97 -3.17 -11.63
CA LYS A 49 -5.07 -2.24 -12.77
C LYS A 49 -6.03 -1.07 -12.53
N TYR A 50 -6.97 -1.23 -11.60
CA TYR A 50 -7.98 -0.20 -11.27
C TYR A 50 -7.59 0.66 -10.08
N VAL A 51 -6.41 0.43 -9.50
CA VAL A 51 -5.95 1.19 -8.34
C VAL A 51 -5.19 2.42 -8.82
N PRO A 52 -5.50 3.63 -8.29
CA PRO A 52 -4.73 4.83 -8.61
C PRO A 52 -3.24 4.68 -8.25
N ARG A 53 -2.36 5.26 -9.07
CA ARG A 53 -0.90 5.14 -8.93
C ARG A 53 -0.36 5.54 -7.55
N TRP A 54 -0.97 6.53 -6.92
CA TRP A 54 -0.50 7.06 -5.63
C TRP A 54 -0.53 6.01 -4.50
N TYR A 55 -1.46 5.05 -4.51
CA TYR A 55 -1.47 3.94 -3.55
C TYR A 55 -0.21 3.07 -3.66
N PHE A 56 0.26 2.83 -4.88
CA PHE A 56 1.50 2.07 -5.11
C PHE A 56 2.72 2.85 -4.59
N THR A 57 2.74 4.17 -4.75
CA THR A 57 3.80 5.02 -4.19
C THR A 57 3.85 4.92 -2.67
N VAL A 58 2.72 5.10 -1.99
CA VAL A 58 2.64 4.99 -0.52
C VAL A 58 3.06 3.60 -0.05
N ALA A 59 2.56 2.54 -0.70
CA ALA A 59 2.93 1.17 -0.37
C ALA A 59 4.43 0.88 -0.61
N SER A 60 5.03 1.48 -1.64
CA SER A 60 6.46 1.32 -1.95
C SER A 60 7.35 2.00 -0.91
N VAL A 61 7.00 3.22 -0.49
CA VAL A 61 7.72 3.94 0.59
C VAL A 61 7.63 3.17 1.89
N ALA A 62 6.45 2.66 2.24
CA ALA A 62 6.24 1.84 3.42
C ALA A 62 7.02 0.51 3.36
N LEU A 63 7.06 -0.16 2.19
CA LEU A 63 7.86 -1.38 2.00
C LEU A 63 9.36 -1.13 2.18
N GLU A 64 9.87 0.00 1.69
CA GLU A 64 11.27 0.37 1.87
C GLU A 64 11.58 0.67 3.35
N GLY A 65 10.67 1.37 4.05
CA GLY A 65 10.75 1.55 5.50
C GLY A 65 10.79 0.22 6.25
N LEU A 66 9.93 -0.74 5.87
CA LEU A 66 9.88 -2.09 6.44
C LEU A 66 11.20 -2.84 6.22
N ARG A 67 11.76 -2.78 5.01
CA ARG A 67 13.05 -3.43 4.67
C ARG A 67 14.19 -2.89 5.52
N ARG A 68 14.25 -1.57 5.71
CA ARG A 68 15.28 -0.92 6.53
C ARG A 68 15.13 -1.25 8.01
N ALA A 69 13.89 -1.26 8.51
CA ALA A 69 13.60 -1.53 9.91
C ALA A 69 13.68 -3.03 10.28
N ARG A 70 13.75 -3.95 9.30
CA ARG A 70 13.61 -5.41 9.50
C ARG A 70 12.35 -5.79 10.28
N THR A 71 11.31 -4.97 10.20
CA THR A 71 10.04 -5.19 10.90
C THR A 71 9.12 -6.09 10.07
N HIS A 72 8.16 -6.74 10.74
CA HIS A 72 7.18 -7.60 10.06
C HIS A 72 5.93 -6.80 9.66
N ILE A 73 5.31 -7.14 8.53
CA ILE A 73 4.12 -6.44 7.99
C ILE A 73 2.96 -6.40 9.02
N LEU A 74 2.83 -7.43 9.85
CA LEU A 74 1.80 -7.49 10.89
C LEU A 74 2.06 -6.51 12.05
N GLU A 75 3.31 -6.12 12.28
CA GLU A 75 3.69 -5.16 13.32
C GLU A 75 3.39 -3.71 12.87
N TRP A 76 3.51 -3.44 11.57
CA TRP A 76 3.09 -2.18 10.94
C TRP A 76 1.58 -1.90 11.08
N ARG A 77 0.75 -2.94 11.27
CA ARG A 77 -0.69 -2.78 11.56
C ARG A 77 -1.00 -2.20 12.94
N VAL A 78 -0.01 -2.17 13.84
CA VAL A 78 -0.17 -1.79 15.25
C VAL A 78 0.41 -0.41 15.54
N THR A 79 1.26 0.11 14.65
CA THR A 79 1.74 1.50 14.74
C THR A 79 0.72 2.44 14.08
N PRO A 80 0.34 3.57 14.71
CA PRO A 80 -0.28 4.65 13.94
C PRO A 80 0.69 4.95 12.80
N GLY A 81 0.18 4.98 11.57
CA GLY A 81 0.99 5.17 10.37
C GLY A 81 1.94 6.35 10.55
N PRO A 82 3.10 6.36 9.86
CA PRO A 82 3.97 7.54 9.90
C PRO A 82 3.08 8.74 9.59
N SER A 83 2.98 9.65 10.56
CA SER A 83 2.34 10.94 10.39
C SER A 83 2.87 11.45 9.06
N LEU A 84 1.99 11.56 8.06
CA LEU A 84 2.24 12.38 6.89
C LEU A 84 2.22 13.80 7.43
N ASP A 85 3.27 14.17 8.15
CA ASP A 85 3.64 15.55 8.34
C ASP A 85 3.79 16.08 6.92
N ASP A 86 2.93 17.03 6.59
CA ASP A 86 2.80 17.77 5.34
C ASP A 86 4.05 18.63 5.02
N GLY A 87 5.21 18.21 5.48
CA GLY A 87 6.52 18.80 5.26
C GLY A 87 7.32 18.03 4.22
N GLU A 88 7.30 18.56 3.00
CA GLU A 88 8.45 18.59 2.08
C GLU A 88 8.92 17.23 1.54
N ILE A 89 8.23 16.79 0.48
CA ILE A 89 8.89 15.98 -0.55
C ILE A 89 9.89 16.93 -1.22
N ASP A 90 11.13 16.95 -0.74
CA ASP A 90 12.21 17.64 -1.44
C ASP A 90 12.43 16.87 -2.75
N LEU A 91 11.75 17.35 -3.78
CA LEU A 91 11.99 17.01 -5.16
C LEU A 91 13.43 17.43 -5.41
N LEU A 92 14.37 16.50 -5.27
CA LEU A 92 15.69 16.63 -5.84
C LEU A 92 15.51 16.78 -7.36
N GLU A 93 15.30 18.02 -7.79
CA GLU A 93 15.45 18.45 -9.17
C GLU A 93 16.87 18.04 -9.55
N SER A 94 16.91 16.98 -10.34
CA SER A 94 18.10 16.53 -11.02
C SER A 94 18.36 17.56 -12.11
N GLU A 95 19.07 18.64 -11.79
CA GLU A 95 19.73 19.45 -12.82
C GLU A 95 21.03 18.74 -13.20
N ASP A 96 20.87 17.75 -14.08
CA ASP A 96 21.89 17.38 -15.05
C ASP A 96 21.75 18.40 -16.20
N ASP A 97 22.64 19.38 -16.30
CA ASP A 97 23.08 19.93 -17.58
C ASP A 97 24.22 20.96 -17.46
N ALA A 98 25.28 20.67 -18.24
CA ALA A 98 26.37 21.50 -18.77
C ALA A 98 27.54 21.97 -17.87
#